data_AF-A0A9E4H3D8-F1
#
_entry.id   AF-A0A9E4H3D8-F1
#
_cell.length_a   1.000
_cell.length_b   1.000
_cell.length_c   1.000
_cell.angle_alpha   90.00
_cell.angle_beta   90.00
_cell.angle_gamma   90.00
#
_symmetry.space_group_name_H-M   'P 1'
#
loop_
_entity.id
_entity.type
_entity.pdbx_description
1 polymer ?
#
loop_
_entity_poly.entity_id
_entity_poly.type
_entity_poly.pdbx_seq_one_letter_code
_entity_poly.pdbx_strand_id
1 'polypeptide(L)'
;MRSLLLGAVMLLSSMGWAQIAHSGSPIAHGPKWGSVNYVSIPPPDLNQLATEDAVNDLNKAQPWRFGINNTVDHGPYNSGTITQVAGGSVWRLGISAQGATSINLLFSEYDLPVGARVFLYTPDQKIVRGAFTHGNNKAHGELAIDIVEGDSLIVEYFYPGPATGIQGLRVGRITYGYMRTR
;
A
#
# COMPACT_ATOMS: atom_id res chain seq x y z
N MET A 1 -1.02 61.99 -29.04
CA MET A 1 -1.29 60.61 -29.49
C MET A 1 0.01 59.97 -29.95
N ARG A 2 0.57 59.03 -29.16
CA ARG A 2 1.48 57.94 -29.57
C ARG A 2 1.98 57.21 -28.30
N SER A 3 1.41 56.02 -28.10
CA SER A 3 1.70 55.03 -27.07
C SER A 3 2.83 54.09 -27.49
N LEU A 4 3.68 53.62 -26.57
CA LEU A 4 4.48 52.38 -26.66
C LEU A 4 5.01 52.03 -25.26
N LEU A 5 4.36 51.12 -24.53
CA LEU A 5 4.62 49.67 -24.43
C LEU A 5 5.65 49.32 -23.33
N LEU A 6 5.16 49.14 -22.10
CA LEU A 6 5.86 48.40 -21.04
C LEU A 6 5.89 46.91 -21.42
N GLY A 7 7.09 46.35 -21.58
CA GLY A 7 7.29 44.91 -21.75
C GLY A 7 7.02 44.17 -20.45
N ALA A 8 5.96 43.36 -20.42
CA ALA A 8 5.73 42.39 -19.37
C ALA A 8 6.52 41.11 -19.67
N VAL A 9 7.57 40.85 -18.88
CA VAL A 9 8.28 39.56 -18.90
C VAL A 9 7.42 38.57 -18.09
N MET A 10 6.72 37.66 -18.78
CA MET A 10 6.08 36.51 -18.14
C MET A 10 7.11 35.41 -17.94
N LEU A 11 7.47 35.17 -16.68
CA LEU A 11 8.16 33.97 -16.23
C LEU A 11 7.21 32.78 -16.39
N LEU A 12 7.45 31.91 -17.38
CA LEU A 12 6.82 30.59 -17.44
C LEU A 12 7.45 29.69 -16.38
N SER A 13 6.85 29.65 -15.20
CA SER A 13 7.10 28.59 -14.22
C SER A 13 6.49 27.30 -14.73
N SER A 14 7.33 26.38 -15.24
CA SER A 14 6.94 25.01 -15.52
C SER A 14 6.51 24.34 -14.22
N MET A 15 5.21 24.15 -14.04
CA MET A 15 4.67 23.22 -13.05
C MET A 15 5.15 21.83 -13.45
N GLY A 16 6.22 21.35 -12.81
CA GLY A 16 6.58 19.93 -12.84
C GLY A 16 5.51 19.18 -12.05
N TRP A 17 4.56 18.57 -12.75
CA TRP A 17 3.62 17.62 -12.17
C TRP A 17 4.39 16.35 -11.81
N ALA A 18 5.08 16.36 -10.68
CA ALA A 18 5.74 15.19 -10.12
C ALA A 18 4.79 14.49 -9.13
N GLN A 19 3.84 13.73 -9.68
CA GLN A 19 3.23 12.54 -9.06
C GLN A 19 2.32 11.86 -10.10
N ILE A 20 2.78 10.76 -10.70
CA ILE A 20 1.93 9.93 -11.55
C ILE A 20 1.04 9.07 -10.62
N ALA A 21 -0.02 9.67 -10.09
CA ALA A 21 -1.14 8.91 -9.54
C ALA A 21 -1.91 8.34 -10.74
N HIS A 22 -1.77 7.04 -11.00
CA HIS A 22 -2.53 6.37 -12.06
C HIS A 22 -4.03 6.44 -11.74
N SER A 23 -4.85 6.77 -12.75
CA SER A 23 -6.29 6.96 -12.61
C SER A 23 -7.03 5.69 -12.17
N GLY A 24 -7.82 5.77 -11.11
CA GLY A 24 -8.77 4.74 -10.68
C GLY A 24 -9.12 4.85 -9.20
N SER A 25 -10.23 4.23 -8.80
CA SER A 25 -10.60 4.00 -7.41
C SER A 25 -10.66 2.50 -7.14
N PRO A 26 -10.46 2.07 -5.87
CA PRO A 26 -10.81 0.71 -5.47
C PRO A 26 -12.23 0.35 -5.93
N ILE A 27 -12.42 -0.88 -6.34
CA ILE A 27 -13.76 -1.40 -6.64
C ILE A 27 -14.51 -1.44 -5.31
N ALA A 28 -15.66 -0.75 -5.25
CA ALA A 28 -16.45 -0.65 -4.03
C ALA A 28 -16.61 -2.00 -3.32
N HIS A 29 -16.36 -2.04 -2.01
CA HIS A 29 -16.61 -3.20 -1.15
C HIS A 29 -17.92 -3.00 -0.36
N GLY A 30 -18.58 -4.10 -0.01
CA GLY A 30 -19.88 -4.09 0.68
C GLY A 30 -20.61 -5.43 0.50
N PRO A 31 -21.81 -5.60 1.07
CA PRO A 31 -22.56 -6.88 1.04
C PRO A 31 -22.73 -7.46 -0.37
N LYS A 32 -22.77 -6.57 -1.38
CA LYS A 32 -22.89 -6.89 -2.80
C LYS A 32 -21.65 -7.57 -3.41
N TRP A 33 -20.47 -7.43 -2.82
CA TRP A 33 -19.18 -7.79 -3.44
C TRP A 33 -18.38 -8.83 -2.65
N GLY A 34 -19.01 -9.47 -1.66
CA GLY A 34 -18.42 -10.53 -0.82
C GLY A 34 -17.71 -10.02 0.43
N SER A 35 -17.54 -10.92 1.42
CA SER A 35 -16.75 -10.66 2.61
C SER A 35 -15.26 -10.74 2.32
N VAL A 36 -14.49 -9.79 2.85
CA VAL A 36 -13.02 -9.82 2.79
C VAL A 36 -12.50 -10.69 3.93
N ASN A 37 -11.71 -11.71 3.60
CA ASN A 37 -11.03 -12.54 4.60
C ASN A 37 -9.80 -11.82 5.14
N TYR A 38 -9.67 -11.78 6.47
CA TYR A 38 -8.56 -11.13 7.16
C TYR A 38 -7.52 -12.14 7.65
N VAL A 39 -6.25 -11.81 7.47
CA VAL A 39 -5.14 -12.42 8.20
C VAL A 39 -4.81 -11.55 9.42
N SER A 40 -4.45 -12.19 10.53
CA SER A 40 -4.13 -11.51 11.78
C SER A 40 -2.62 -11.45 11.99
N ILE A 41 -2.12 -10.26 12.34
CA ILE A 41 -0.74 -10.03 12.74
C ILE A 41 -0.75 -9.81 14.26
N PRO A 42 -0.11 -10.71 15.04
CA PRO A 42 -0.13 -10.60 16.48
C PRO A 42 0.63 -9.33 16.91
N PRO A 43 0.13 -8.61 17.93
CA PRO A 43 0.86 -7.49 18.50
C PRO A 43 2.17 -8.02 19.14
N PRO A 44 3.31 -7.31 18.95
CA PRO A 44 4.54 -7.66 19.66
C PRO A 44 4.45 -7.28 21.14
N ASP A 45 5.40 -7.75 21.96
CA ASP A 45 5.51 -7.33 23.36
C ASP A 45 6.03 -5.88 23.44
N LEU A 46 5.11 -4.93 23.55
CA LEU A 46 5.42 -3.50 23.59
C LEU A 46 6.24 -3.10 24.83
N ASN A 47 6.13 -3.82 25.95
CA ASN A 47 6.91 -3.50 27.16
C ASN A 47 8.36 -3.91 26.97
N GLN A 48 8.58 -5.08 26.36
CA GLN A 48 9.92 -5.52 25.98
C GLN A 48 10.54 -4.54 24.97
N LEU A 49 9.80 -4.18 23.92
CA LEU A 49 10.29 -3.26 22.88
C LEU A 49 10.64 -1.89 23.46
N ALA A 50 9.83 -1.34 24.37
CA ALA A 50 10.13 -0.07 25.04
C ALA A 50 11.43 -0.13 25.86
N THR A 51 11.72 -1.28 26.49
CA THR A 51 12.95 -1.47 27.26
C THR A 51 14.17 -1.55 26.34
N GLU A 52 14.06 -2.27 25.21
CA GLU A 52 15.10 -2.35 24.18
C GLU A 52 15.36 -0.99 23.53
N ASP A 53 14.30 -0.26 23.18
CA ASP A 53 14.38 1.06 22.55
C ASP A 53 15.03 2.06 23.51
N ALA A 54 14.71 2.04 24.81
CA ALA A 54 15.36 2.90 25.80
C ALA A 54 16.88 2.71 25.91
N VAL A 55 17.38 1.50 25.63
CA VAL A 55 18.82 1.21 25.58
C VAL A 55 19.41 1.64 24.23
N ASN A 56 18.73 1.34 23.12
CA ASN A 56 19.19 1.67 21.78
C ASN A 56 19.22 3.18 21.52
N ASP A 57 18.28 3.94 22.09
CA ASP A 57 18.18 5.40 21.97
C ASP A 57 19.36 6.14 22.60
N LEU A 58 20.10 5.48 23.52
CA LEU A 58 21.37 6.00 24.03
C LEU A 58 22.43 6.08 22.92
N ASN A 59 22.31 5.22 21.90
CA ASN A 59 23.18 5.21 20.74
C ASN A 59 22.54 5.95 19.55
N LYS A 60 22.75 7.27 19.51
CA LYS A 60 22.23 8.18 18.46
C LYS A 60 22.73 7.89 17.04
N ALA A 61 23.64 6.93 16.85
CA ALA A 61 24.09 6.50 15.52
C ALA A 61 23.11 5.54 14.83
N GLN A 62 22.15 4.95 15.55
CA GLN A 62 21.16 4.04 14.96
C GLN A 62 19.83 4.74 14.67
N PRO A 63 19.18 4.42 13.53
CA PRO A 63 17.84 4.91 13.23
C PRO A 63 16.82 4.39 14.25
N TRP A 64 15.80 5.19 14.53
CA TRP A 64 14.70 4.80 15.40
C TRP A 64 13.89 3.64 14.81
N ARG A 65 13.60 2.63 15.64
CA ARG A 65 12.77 1.49 15.28
C ARG A 65 11.29 1.89 15.37
N PHE A 66 10.65 2.14 14.24
CA PHE A 66 9.24 2.55 14.21
C PHE A 66 8.24 1.37 14.19
N GLY A 67 8.71 0.16 13.87
CA GLY A 67 7.86 -1.01 13.70
C GLY A 67 8.61 -2.35 13.65
N ILE A 68 7.85 -3.43 13.75
CA ILE A 68 8.33 -4.81 13.72
C ILE A 68 7.92 -5.48 12.41
N ASN A 69 8.91 -6.04 11.71
CA ASN A 69 8.68 -6.75 10.46
C ASN A 69 8.20 -8.18 10.70
N ASN A 70 7.07 -8.53 10.10
CA ASN A 70 6.56 -9.90 10.05
C ASN A 70 6.73 -10.42 8.64
N THR A 71 7.60 -11.42 8.45
CA THR A 71 7.72 -12.14 7.18
C THR A 71 6.49 -13.03 7.01
N VAL A 72 5.81 -12.88 5.89
CA VAL A 72 4.56 -13.59 5.57
C VAL A 72 4.59 -14.09 4.14
N ASP A 73 3.61 -14.90 3.78
CA ASP A 73 3.47 -15.40 2.41
C ASP A 73 2.01 -15.45 2.01
N HIS A 74 1.48 -14.32 1.55
CA HIS A 74 0.07 -14.18 1.19
C HIS A 74 -0.09 -13.79 -0.27
N GLY A 75 -0.78 -14.63 -1.04
CA GLY A 75 -1.16 -14.35 -2.42
C GLY A 75 -2.51 -14.97 -2.79
N PRO A 76 -2.95 -14.78 -4.05
CA PRO A 76 -4.28 -15.18 -4.51
C PRO A 76 -4.64 -16.66 -4.33
N TYR A 77 -3.64 -17.54 -4.28
CA TYR A 77 -3.85 -18.99 -4.20
C TYR A 77 -3.89 -19.57 -2.78
N ASN A 78 -3.53 -18.79 -1.75
CA ASN A 78 -3.43 -19.29 -0.37
C ASN A 78 -4.16 -18.45 0.68
N SER A 79 -4.61 -17.24 0.33
CA SER A 79 -5.22 -16.30 1.28
C SER A 79 -6.14 -15.31 0.57
N GLY A 80 -6.94 -14.58 1.34
CA GLY A 80 -7.88 -13.60 0.82
C GLY A 80 -9.14 -14.21 0.18
N THR A 81 -9.83 -13.39 -0.60
CA THR A 81 -11.08 -13.73 -1.28
C THR A 81 -10.99 -13.29 -2.73
N ILE A 82 -11.34 -14.16 -3.68
CA ILE A 82 -11.46 -13.81 -5.10
C ILE A 82 -12.94 -13.61 -5.46
N THR A 83 -13.24 -12.55 -6.20
CA THR A 83 -14.58 -12.25 -6.71
C THR A 83 -14.50 -11.96 -8.20
N GLN A 84 -15.38 -12.59 -8.99
CA GLN A 84 -15.53 -12.28 -10.41
C GLN A 84 -16.26 -10.94 -10.56
N VAL A 85 -15.75 -10.07 -11.43
CA VAL A 85 -16.35 -8.77 -11.74
C VAL A 85 -16.43 -8.56 -13.26
N ALA A 86 -17.15 -7.53 -13.68
CA ALA A 86 -17.14 -7.15 -15.09
C ALA A 86 -15.71 -6.80 -15.52
N GLY A 87 -15.20 -7.48 -16.55
CA GLY A 87 -13.87 -7.25 -17.12
C GLY A 87 -12.71 -7.98 -16.44
N GLY A 88 -12.94 -8.77 -15.38
CA GLY A 88 -11.85 -9.54 -14.76
C GLY A 88 -12.18 -10.12 -13.39
N SER A 89 -11.13 -10.35 -12.62
CA SER A 89 -11.19 -10.92 -11.27
C SER A 89 -10.59 -9.96 -10.27
N VAL A 90 -11.15 -9.92 -9.06
CA VAL A 90 -10.63 -9.12 -7.95
C VAL A 90 -10.24 -10.06 -6.83
N TRP A 91 -8.98 -10.01 -6.41
CA TRP A 91 -8.52 -10.60 -5.16
C TRP A 91 -8.47 -9.55 -4.06
N ARG A 92 -8.98 -9.87 -2.87
CA ARG A 92 -8.92 -9.01 -1.69
C ARG A 92 -8.33 -9.75 -0.51
N LEU A 93 -7.36 -9.14 0.14
CA LEU A 93 -6.79 -9.62 1.39
C LEU A 93 -6.96 -8.54 2.46
N GLY A 94 -7.70 -8.87 3.52
CA GLY A 94 -7.72 -8.07 4.74
C GLY A 94 -6.52 -8.41 5.61
N ILE A 95 -5.95 -7.41 6.25
CA ILE A 95 -4.86 -7.52 7.21
C ILE A 95 -5.33 -6.80 8.47
N SER A 96 -5.30 -7.49 9.60
CA SER A 96 -5.62 -6.94 10.92
C SER A 96 -4.39 -7.06 11.80
N ALA A 97 -3.94 -5.93 12.35
CA ALA A 97 -2.76 -5.81 13.20
C ALA A 97 -3.17 -5.04 14.47
N GLN A 98 -4.05 -5.65 15.28
CA GLN A 98 -4.71 -4.99 16.40
C GLN A 98 -3.74 -4.15 17.26
N GLY A 99 -4.08 -2.88 17.44
CA GLY A 99 -3.28 -1.93 18.23
C GLY A 99 -2.11 -1.29 17.50
N ALA A 100 -1.86 -1.64 16.23
CA ALA A 100 -0.85 -0.96 15.44
C ALA A 100 -1.25 0.50 15.18
N THR A 101 -0.26 1.39 15.20
CA THR A 101 -0.44 2.79 14.78
C THR A 101 -0.42 2.90 13.26
N SER A 102 0.32 2.03 12.58
CA SER A 102 0.38 1.97 11.13
C SER A 102 0.75 0.57 10.64
N ILE A 103 0.48 0.32 9.36
CA ILE A 103 0.87 -0.87 8.63
C ILE A 103 1.66 -0.46 7.39
N ASN A 104 2.81 -1.11 7.17
CA ASN A 104 3.56 -1.03 5.91
C ASN A 104 3.65 -2.41 5.29
N LEU A 105 3.65 -2.47 3.96
CA LEU A 105 3.78 -3.73 3.22
C LEU A 105 5.03 -3.75 2.34
N LEU A 106 5.61 -4.94 2.20
CA LEU A 106 6.46 -5.28 1.07
C LEU A 106 5.76 -6.39 0.27
N PHE A 107 5.53 -6.12 -1.01
CA PHE A 107 5.26 -7.19 -1.96
C PHE A 107 6.59 -7.85 -2.33
N SER A 108 6.75 -9.14 -2.00
CA SER A 108 7.91 -9.96 -2.39
C SER A 108 7.83 -10.47 -3.82
N GLU A 109 6.63 -10.43 -4.41
CA GLU A 109 6.38 -10.64 -5.83
C GLU A 109 5.45 -9.52 -6.30
N TYR A 110 5.90 -8.76 -7.28
CA TYR A 110 5.17 -7.68 -7.95
C TYR A 110 5.54 -7.69 -9.44
N ASP A 111 4.78 -8.47 -10.21
CA ASP A 111 4.86 -8.56 -11.66
C ASP A 111 3.44 -8.55 -12.24
N LEU A 112 2.86 -7.35 -12.27
CA LEU A 112 1.49 -7.17 -12.74
C LEU A 112 1.43 -7.12 -14.28
N PRO A 113 0.48 -7.80 -14.93
CA PRO A 113 0.26 -7.65 -16.36
C PRO A 113 -0.31 -6.27 -16.71
N VAL A 114 -0.24 -5.88 -17.99
CA VAL A 114 -0.91 -4.66 -18.46
C VAL A 114 -2.42 -4.76 -18.19
N GLY A 115 -3.00 -3.69 -17.64
CA GLY A 115 -4.43 -3.61 -17.26
C GLY A 115 -4.73 -4.08 -15.83
N ALA A 116 -3.79 -4.72 -15.14
CA ALA A 116 -3.90 -4.99 -13.72
C ALA A 116 -3.67 -3.73 -12.87
N ARG A 117 -4.30 -3.70 -11.69
CA ARG A 117 -4.17 -2.62 -10.72
C ARG A 117 -4.29 -3.13 -9.30
N VAL A 118 -3.48 -2.56 -8.41
CA VAL A 118 -3.50 -2.83 -6.97
C VAL A 118 -3.81 -1.54 -6.21
N PHE A 119 -4.72 -1.65 -5.26
CA PHE A 119 -5.01 -0.63 -4.27
C PHE A 119 -4.78 -1.15 -2.87
N LEU A 120 -4.41 -0.25 -1.97
CA LEU A 120 -4.32 -0.52 -0.55
C LEU A 120 -5.14 0.53 0.18
N TYR A 121 -6.02 0.14 1.08
CA TYR A 121 -6.90 1.08 1.76
C TYR A 121 -7.34 0.63 3.15
N THR A 122 -7.64 1.58 4.02
CA THR A 122 -8.27 1.31 5.32
C THR A 122 -9.71 0.81 5.11
N PRO A 123 -10.28 -0.02 6.00
CA PRO A 123 -11.65 -0.53 5.83
C PRO A 123 -12.72 0.55 5.64
N ASP A 124 -12.52 1.73 6.24
CA ASP A 124 -13.36 2.92 6.11
C ASP A 124 -13.05 3.79 4.86
N GLN A 125 -12.09 3.36 4.04
CA GLN A 125 -11.59 4.03 2.83
C GLN A 125 -11.09 5.47 3.03
N LYS A 126 -10.86 5.93 4.26
CA LYS A 126 -10.31 7.28 4.49
C LYS A 126 -8.90 7.42 3.94
N ILE A 127 -8.14 6.33 3.95
CA ILE A 127 -6.80 6.28 3.39
C ILE A 127 -6.80 5.29 2.25
N VAL A 128 -6.40 5.74 1.06
CA VAL A 128 -6.24 4.93 -0.15
C VAL A 128 -4.86 5.20 -0.73
N ARG A 129 -4.20 4.12 -1.17
CA ARG A 129 -2.94 4.13 -1.92
C ARG A 129 -3.12 3.37 -3.22
N GLY A 130 -2.53 3.90 -4.29
CA GLY A 130 -2.64 3.36 -5.63
C GLY A 130 -3.30 4.36 -6.61
N ALA A 131 -3.64 3.94 -7.83
CA ALA A 131 -3.42 2.59 -8.36
C ALA A 131 -1.92 2.30 -8.55
N PHE A 132 -1.46 1.15 -8.05
CA PHE A 132 -0.18 0.57 -8.48
C PHE A 132 -0.47 -0.35 -9.66
N THR A 133 0.31 -0.24 -10.74
CA THR A 133 0.05 -0.94 -12.01
C THR A 133 1.32 -1.64 -12.51
N HIS A 134 1.26 -2.29 -13.67
CA HIS A 134 2.44 -2.82 -14.36
C HIS A 134 3.59 -1.80 -14.51
N GLY A 135 3.29 -0.49 -14.55
CA GLY A 135 4.30 0.58 -14.58
C GLY A 135 5.13 0.68 -13.29
N ASN A 136 4.70 0.00 -12.21
CA ASN A 136 5.44 -0.13 -10.97
C ASN A 136 6.28 -1.42 -10.90
N ASN A 137 6.22 -2.31 -11.91
CA ASN A 137 7.07 -3.50 -11.96
C ASN A 137 8.54 -3.08 -12.01
N LYS A 138 9.37 -3.73 -11.19
CA LYS A 138 10.82 -3.50 -11.13
C LYS A 138 11.55 -4.78 -11.49
N ALA A 139 12.78 -4.65 -11.98
CA ALA A 139 13.61 -5.81 -12.35
C ALA A 139 13.82 -6.80 -11.20
N HIS A 140 13.82 -6.33 -9.96
CA HIS A 140 13.97 -7.16 -8.76
C HIS A 140 12.64 -7.76 -8.25
N GLY A 141 11.50 -7.46 -8.89
CA GLY A 141 10.21 -8.10 -8.61
C GLY A 141 9.56 -7.74 -7.27
N GLU A 142 10.02 -6.73 -6.55
CA GLU A 142 9.46 -6.31 -5.26
C GLU A 142 8.89 -4.90 -5.31
N LEU A 143 7.88 -4.63 -4.48
CA LEU A 143 7.34 -3.29 -4.30
C LEU A 143 7.06 -3.01 -2.83
N ALA A 144 7.81 -2.05 -2.26
CA ALA A 144 7.52 -1.52 -0.93
C ALA A 144 6.42 -0.46 -1.02
N ILE A 145 5.44 -0.57 -0.12
CA ILE A 145 4.35 0.39 0.00
C ILE A 145 4.60 1.26 1.23
N ASP A 146 4.31 2.55 1.06
CA ASP A 146 4.44 3.56 2.12
C ASP A 146 3.45 3.30 3.27
N ILE A 147 3.69 4.00 4.38
CA ILE A 147 2.91 3.91 5.61
C ILE A 147 1.42 4.15 5.33
N VAL A 148 0.60 3.22 5.84
CA VAL A 148 -0.86 3.40 5.97
C VAL A 148 -1.20 3.45 7.46
N GLU A 149 -1.74 4.59 7.91
CA GLU A 149 -2.15 4.76 9.30
C GLU A 149 -3.35 3.87 9.64
N GLY A 150 -3.35 3.34 10.87
CA GLY A 150 -4.36 2.43 11.37
C GLY A 150 -3.86 1.00 11.55
N ASP A 151 -4.72 0.18 12.14
CA ASP A 151 -4.45 -1.21 12.52
C ASP A 151 -5.08 -2.23 11.56
N SER A 152 -5.71 -1.76 10.49
CA SER A 152 -6.44 -2.58 9.53
C SER A 152 -6.23 -2.08 8.11
N LEU A 153 -5.94 -2.99 7.21
CA LEU A 153 -5.62 -2.68 5.81
C LEU A 153 -6.25 -3.72 4.88
N ILE A 154 -6.73 -3.28 3.73
CA ILE A 154 -7.18 -4.16 2.66
C ILE A 154 -6.27 -3.95 1.45
N VAL A 155 -5.73 -5.05 0.92
CA VAL A 155 -5.09 -5.10 -0.38
C VAL A 155 -6.13 -5.58 -1.39
N GLU A 156 -6.39 -4.79 -2.43
CA GLU A 156 -7.24 -5.16 -3.55
C GLU A 156 -6.42 -5.25 -4.83
N TYR A 157 -6.47 -6.40 -5.49
CA TYR A 157 -5.81 -6.65 -6.77
C TYR A 157 -6.85 -7.00 -7.83
N PHE A 158 -7.02 -6.11 -8.81
CA PHE A 158 -7.77 -6.41 -10.02
C PHE A 158 -6.84 -7.00 -11.08
N TYR A 159 -7.23 -8.17 -11.59
CA TYR A 159 -6.59 -8.88 -12.69
C TYR A 159 -7.53 -8.90 -13.91
N PRO A 160 -7.08 -8.45 -15.10
CA PRO A 160 -7.91 -8.32 -16.30
C PRO A 160 -8.11 -9.68 -17.01
N GLY A 161 -8.66 -10.66 -16.28
CA GLY A 161 -8.85 -12.02 -16.77
C GLY A 161 -9.56 -12.93 -15.78
N PRO A 162 -9.67 -14.22 -16.10
CA PRO A 162 -10.32 -15.20 -15.24
C PRO A 162 -9.52 -15.46 -13.96
N ALA A 163 -10.20 -15.86 -12.88
CA ALA A 163 -9.56 -16.09 -11.58
C ALA A 163 -8.50 -17.20 -11.62
N THR A 164 -8.57 -18.12 -12.59
CA THR A 164 -7.57 -19.17 -12.76
C THR A 164 -6.20 -18.63 -13.17
N GLY A 165 -6.14 -17.44 -13.80
CA GLY A 165 -4.90 -16.80 -14.27
C GLY A 165 -4.33 -15.73 -13.33
N ILE A 166 -4.97 -15.45 -12.20
CA ILE A 166 -4.53 -14.39 -11.29
C ILE A 166 -3.19 -14.75 -10.63
N GLN A 167 -2.16 -13.95 -10.89
CA GLN A 167 -0.79 -14.22 -10.45
C GLN A 167 0.01 -12.90 -10.34
N GLY A 168 1.30 -12.98 -10.00
CA GLY A 168 2.21 -11.83 -10.06
C GLY A 168 2.15 -10.90 -8.84
N LEU A 169 1.51 -11.33 -7.75
CA LEU A 169 1.39 -10.53 -6.54
C LEU A 169 1.46 -11.41 -5.27
N ARG A 170 2.45 -11.12 -4.42
CA ARG A 170 2.58 -11.73 -3.08
C ARG A 170 2.97 -10.69 -2.04
N VAL A 171 2.25 -10.67 -0.93
CA VAL A 171 2.66 -9.94 0.28
C VAL A 171 3.70 -10.80 1.00
N GLY A 172 4.93 -10.29 1.07
CA GLY A 172 6.06 -10.98 1.70
C GLY A 172 6.43 -10.44 3.08
N ARG A 173 6.02 -9.20 3.38
CA ARG A 173 6.26 -8.58 4.68
C ARG A 173 5.12 -7.67 5.08
N ILE A 174 4.71 -7.78 6.34
CA ILE A 174 3.81 -6.84 7.00
C ILE A 174 4.55 -6.24 8.19
N THR A 175 4.78 -4.93 8.17
CA THR A 175 5.40 -4.22 9.29
C THR A 175 4.31 -3.72 10.23
N TYR A 176 4.36 -4.15 11.49
CA TYR A 176 3.53 -3.64 12.59
C TYR A 176 4.16 -2.36 13.13
N GLY A 177 3.61 -1.20 12.79
CA GLY A 177 4.05 0.09 13.33
C GLY A 177 3.49 0.31 14.73
N TYR A 178 4.34 0.44 15.74
CA TYR A 178 3.93 0.71 17.13
C TYR A 178 4.29 2.11 17.60
N MET A 179 5.16 2.82 16.88
CA MET A 179 5.46 4.22 17.16
C MET A 179 4.55 5.15 16.36
N ARG A 180 4.05 6.19 17.01
CA ARG A 180 3.38 7.30 16.33
C ARG A 180 4.43 8.28 15.84
N THR A 181 4.63 8.37 14.53
CA THR A 181 5.38 9.47 13.94
C THR A 181 4.72 10.79 14.36
N ARG A 182 5.47 11.62 15.10
CA ARG A 182 5.06 12.98 15.49
C ARG A 182 5.53 13.99 14.46
#